data_AF-A0AA38IBB7-F1
#
_entry.id   AF-A0AA38IBB7-F1
#
_cell.length_a   1.000
_cell.length_b   1.000
_cell.length_c   1.000
_cell.angle_alpha   90.00
_cell.angle_beta   90.00
_cell.angle_gamma   90.00
#
_symmetry.space_group_name_H-M   'P 1'
#
loop_
_entity.id
_entity.type
_entity.pdbx_description
1 polymer ?
#
loop_
_entity_poly.entity_id
_entity_poly.type
_entity_poly.pdbx_seq_one_letter_code
_entity_poly.pdbx_strand_id
1 'polypeptide(L)'
;MQHTFSSNPPCGYMTIVHSNIRSAVNKVPDLRDFVSSNALGVVALTETWLNPLIDDKLLHINKFTFVREDRETRGGGVAIYIPSHLKHRKIDIPLDDSFNT
;
A
#
# COMPACT_ATOMS: atom_id res chain seq x y z
N MET A 1 17.21 -1.33 -11.26
CA MET A 1 17.70 -0.15 -10.50
C MET A 1 17.27 -0.39 -9.05
N GLN A 2 18.20 -0.81 -8.18
CA GLN A 2 17.87 -1.03 -6.76
C GLN A 2 17.92 0.34 -6.09
N HIS A 3 16.76 0.84 -5.63
CA HIS A 3 16.72 2.03 -4.80
C HIS A 3 17.14 1.63 -3.39
N THR A 4 18.38 1.95 -3.02
CA THR A 4 18.86 1.78 -1.64
C THR A 4 18.35 2.95 -0.81
N PHE A 5 17.38 2.70 0.08
CA PHE A 5 16.99 3.69 1.08
C PHE A 5 18.11 3.78 2.12
N SER A 6 18.55 5.00 2.45
CA SER A 6 19.55 5.20 3.51
C SER A 6 19.03 4.58 4.81
N SER A 7 19.86 3.78 5.48
CA SER A 7 19.47 2.91 6.60
C SER A 7 18.97 3.66 7.84
N ASN A 8 19.27 4.96 7.94
CA ASN A 8 18.75 5.84 8.97
C ASN A 8 18.56 7.22 8.38
N PRO A 9 17.35 7.54 7.92
CA PRO A 9 17.16 8.90 7.49
C PRO A 9 17.18 9.84 8.74
N PRO A 10 17.41 11.16 8.59
CA PRO A 10 17.66 12.09 9.69
C PRO A 10 16.42 12.47 10.51
N CYS A 11 16.30 12.09 11.80
CA CYS A 11 15.14 12.34 12.70
C CYS A 11 14.10 13.37 12.18
N GLY A 12 12.91 12.89 11.75
CA GLY A 12 11.77 13.77 11.38
C GLY A 12 11.24 13.67 9.94
N TYR A 13 11.76 12.81 9.08
CA TYR A 13 11.19 12.52 7.74
C TYR A 13 10.22 11.33 7.80
N MET A 14 9.38 11.25 6.77
CA MET A 14 8.57 10.08 6.48
C MET A 14 8.88 9.60 5.07
N THR A 15 9.27 8.34 4.92
CA THR A 15 9.53 7.74 3.61
C THR A 15 8.25 7.14 3.05
N ILE A 16 7.85 7.57 1.85
CA ILE A 16 6.69 7.02 1.14
C ILE A 16 7.18 6.32 -0.11
N VAL A 17 6.76 5.08 -0.30
CA VAL A 17 7.00 4.30 -1.53
C VAL A 17 5.70 4.16 -2.28
N HIS A 18 5.71 4.42 -3.58
CA HIS A 18 4.60 4.13 -4.47
C HIS A 18 5.05 3.17 -5.56
N SER A 19 4.29 2.10 -5.78
CA SER A 19 4.58 1.14 -6.85
C SER A 19 3.32 0.63 -7.51
N ASN A 20 3.35 0.54 -8.83
CA ASN A 20 2.39 -0.26 -9.57
C ASN A 20 2.82 -1.73 -9.46
N ILE A 21 2.11 -2.49 -8.63
CA ILE A 21 2.53 -3.84 -8.27
C ILE A 21 2.12 -4.89 -9.30
N ARG A 22 1.12 -4.63 -10.15
CA ARG A 22 0.55 -5.58 -11.12
C ARG A 22 0.33 -6.97 -10.52
N SER A 23 -0.73 -7.14 -9.74
CA SER A 23 -1.04 -8.31 -8.93
C SER A 23 -0.19 -8.44 -7.68
N ALA A 24 -0.80 -8.19 -6.52
CA ALA A 24 -0.14 -8.14 -5.22
C ALA A 24 0.06 -9.50 -4.55
N VAL A 25 -0.90 -10.44 -4.69
CA VAL A 25 -0.96 -11.68 -3.87
C VAL A 25 0.36 -12.46 -3.86
N ASN A 26 0.94 -12.72 -5.04
CA ASN A 26 2.16 -13.51 -5.17
C ASN A 26 3.43 -12.77 -4.77
N LYS A 27 3.34 -11.47 -4.44
CA LYS A 27 4.48 -10.59 -4.12
C LYS A 27 4.50 -10.17 -2.66
N VAL A 28 3.48 -10.53 -1.87
CA VAL A 28 3.42 -10.19 -0.44
C VAL A 28 4.66 -10.67 0.34
N PRO A 29 5.21 -11.88 0.10
CA PRO A 29 6.46 -12.29 0.76
C PRO A 29 7.61 -11.32 0.49
N ASP A 30 7.88 -11.01 -0.77
CA ASP A 30 8.94 -10.06 -1.16
C ASP A 30 8.69 -8.66 -0.60
N LEU A 31 7.42 -8.25 -0.55
CA LEU A 31 7.01 -6.94 -0.01
C LEU A 31 7.26 -6.87 1.50
N ARG A 32 7.01 -7.96 2.22
CA ARG A 32 7.28 -8.08 3.65
C ARG A 32 8.78 -7.96 3.95
N ASP A 33 9.61 -8.62 3.14
CA ASP A 33 11.06 -8.57 3.28
C ASP A 33 11.61 -7.19 2.95
N PHE A 34 11.09 -6.58 1.88
CA PHE A 34 11.45 -5.23 1.45
C PHE A 34 11.12 -4.18 2.54
N VAL A 35 9.91 -4.23 3.09
CA VAL A 35 9.47 -3.29 4.14
C VAL A 35 10.29 -3.46 5.41
N SER A 36 10.57 -4.70 5.81
CA SER A 36 11.34 -5.01 7.02
C SER A 36 12.79 -4.53 6.91
N SER A 37 13.36 -4.49 5.70
CA SER A 37 14.76 -4.14 5.47
C SER A 37 15.04 -2.64 5.30
N ASN A 38 14.01 -1.83 4.97
CA ASN A 38 14.22 -0.44 4.52
C ASN A 38 13.63 0.64 5.45
N ALA A 39 13.20 0.28 6.68
CA ALA A 39 12.62 1.22 7.66
C ALA A 39 11.58 2.19 7.04
N LEU A 40 10.66 1.64 6.24
CA LEU A 40 9.75 2.44 5.43
C LEU A 40 8.61 3.06 6.24
N GLY A 41 8.18 4.25 5.80
CA GLY A 41 7.12 5.03 6.43
C GLY A 41 5.73 4.73 5.88
N VAL A 42 5.51 4.61 4.58
CA VAL A 42 4.21 4.22 3.97
C VAL A 42 4.49 3.53 2.65
N VAL A 43 3.73 2.49 2.30
CA VAL A 43 3.80 1.86 0.97
C VAL A 43 2.44 1.91 0.30
N ALA A 44 2.34 2.64 -0.80
CA ALA A 44 1.15 2.73 -1.65
C ALA A 44 1.31 1.86 -2.90
N LEU A 45 0.29 1.05 -3.19
CA LEU A 45 0.27 0.09 -4.29
C LEU A 45 -0.92 0.39 -5.21
N THR A 46 -0.66 0.35 -6.51
CA THR A 46 -1.67 0.42 -7.58
C THR A 46 -1.65 -0.85 -8.42
N GLU A 47 -2.74 -1.14 -9.13
CA GLU A 47 -2.91 -2.39 -9.89
C GLU A 47 -2.74 -3.63 -9.00
N THR A 48 -3.35 -3.60 -7.81
CA THR A 48 -3.24 -4.67 -6.81
C THR A 48 -3.88 -5.96 -7.27
N TRP A 49 -4.93 -5.86 -8.10
CA TRP A 49 -5.75 -6.96 -8.62
C TRP A 49 -6.31 -7.83 -7.49
N LEU A 50 -6.52 -7.23 -6.33
CA LEU A 50 -7.21 -7.84 -5.21
C LEU A 50 -8.71 -7.84 -5.47
N ASN A 51 -9.40 -8.76 -4.81
CA ASN A 51 -10.85 -8.87 -4.83
C ASN A 51 -11.36 -9.25 -3.43
N PRO A 52 -12.63 -8.95 -3.10
CA PRO A 52 -13.15 -9.14 -1.74
C PRO A 52 -13.06 -10.57 -1.17
N LEU A 53 -12.83 -11.58 -2.00
CA LEU A 53 -12.68 -12.98 -1.56
C LEU A 53 -11.28 -13.29 -1.01
N ILE A 54 -10.28 -12.42 -1.26
CA ILE A 54 -8.93 -12.57 -0.72
C ILE A 54 -8.90 -12.08 0.72
N ASP A 55 -8.66 -12.99 1.66
CA ASP A 55 -8.53 -12.72 3.09
C ASP A 55 -7.33 -11.79 3.37
N ASP A 56 -7.56 -10.74 4.14
CA ASP A 56 -6.55 -9.78 4.57
C ASP A 56 -5.39 -10.44 5.33
N LYS A 57 -5.61 -11.60 5.96
CA LYS A 57 -4.53 -12.39 6.59
C LYS A 57 -3.43 -12.77 5.62
N LEU A 58 -3.75 -13.03 4.35
CA LEU A 58 -2.76 -13.34 3.32
C LEU A 58 -1.90 -12.13 2.97
N LEU A 59 -2.42 -10.92 3.19
CA LEU A 59 -1.82 -9.65 2.84
C LEU A 59 -1.10 -9.00 4.05
N HIS A 60 -1.15 -9.65 5.21
CA HIS A 60 -0.65 -9.10 6.47
C HIS A 60 0.86 -8.90 6.49
N ILE A 61 1.29 -7.72 6.97
CA ILE A 61 2.68 -7.37 7.25
C ILE A 61 2.75 -6.85 8.70
N ASN A 62 3.62 -7.44 9.50
CA ASN A 62 3.77 -7.08 10.91
C ASN A 62 4.08 -5.59 11.09
N LYS A 63 3.44 -4.95 12.08
CA LYS A 63 3.57 -3.51 12.41
C LYS A 63 3.02 -2.55 11.34
N PHE A 64 2.26 -3.06 10.38
CA PHE A 64 1.53 -2.25 9.41
C PHE A 64 0.04 -2.56 9.48
N THR A 65 -0.76 -1.49 9.42
CA THR A 65 -2.16 -1.54 9.04
C THR A 65 -2.25 -1.57 7.52
N PHE A 66 -3.14 -2.41 7.00
CA PHE A 66 -3.39 -2.56 5.57
C PHE A 66 -4.77 -2.00 5.23
N VAL A 67 -4.83 -1.09 4.27
CA VAL A 67 -6.07 -0.48 3.78
C VAL A 67 -6.13 -0.67 2.28
N ARG A 68 -7.28 -1.08 1.72
CA ARG A 68 -7.43 -1.33 0.29
C ARG A 68 -8.77 -0.84 -0.24
N GLU A 69 -8.79 -0.60 -1.55
CA GLU A 69 -10.00 -0.39 -2.35
C GLU A 69 -9.89 -1.30 -3.58
N ASP A 70 -10.73 -2.32 -3.61
CA ASP A 70 -10.75 -3.30 -4.70
C ASP A 70 -11.58 -2.79 -5.88
N ARG A 71 -11.38 -3.42 -7.05
CA ARG A 71 -12.27 -3.23 -8.20
C ARG A 71 -12.98 -4.55 -8.50
N GLU A 72 -14.24 -4.45 -8.89
CA GLU A 72 -15.04 -5.61 -9.34
C GLU A 72 -14.60 -6.14 -10.71
N THR A 73 -13.89 -5.31 -11.48
CA THR A 73 -13.40 -5.65 -12.82
C THR A 73 -12.06 -6.37 -12.78
N ARG A 74 -11.71 -7.04 -13.90
CA ARG A 74 -10.35 -7.58 -14.09
C ARG A 74 -9.33 -6.44 -14.11
N GLY A 75 -8.46 -6.41 -13.11
CA GLY A 75 -7.37 -5.43 -13.00
C GLY A 75 -7.73 -4.16 -12.22
N GLY A 76 -6.70 -3.35 -11.92
CA GLY A 76 -6.80 -2.18 -11.06
C GLY A 76 -6.82 -2.48 -9.56
N GLY A 77 -7.50 -1.64 -8.78
CA GLY A 77 -7.47 -1.67 -7.32
C GLY A 77 -6.24 -0.97 -6.74
N VAL A 78 -6.38 -0.50 -5.50
CA VAL A 78 -5.32 0.20 -4.76
C VAL A 78 -5.22 -0.33 -3.34
N ALA A 79 -4.03 -0.23 -2.75
CA ALA A 79 -3.83 -0.55 -1.35
C ALA A 79 -2.69 0.27 -0.73
N ILE A 80 -2.73 0.46 0.58
CA ILE A 80 -1.73 1.19 1.35
C ILE A 80 -1.37 0.38 2.59
N TYR A 81 -0.07 0.17 2.80
CA TYR A 81 0.49 -0.25 4.09
C TYR A 81 0.93 0.99 4.87
N ILE A 82 0.37 1.14 6.07
CA ILE A 82 0.59 2.27 6.99
C ILE A 82 1.15 1.72 8.30
N PRO A 83 2.30 2.18 8.83
CA PRO A 83 2.81 1.76 10.12
C PRO A 83 1.77 1.93 11.22
N SER A 84 1.60 0.91 12.05
CA SER A 84 0.52 0.87 13.05
C SER A 84 0.64 1.95 14.13
N HIS A 85 1.79 2.60 14.27
CA HIS A 85 1.98 3.72 15.18
C HIS A 85 1.49 5.07 14.62
N LEU A 86 1.23 5.16 13.30
CA LEU A 86 0.68 6.34 12.66
C LEU A 86 -0.85 6.34 12.74
N LYS A 87 -1.40 7.39 13.35
CA LYS A 87 -2.86 7.61 13.39
C LYS A 87 -3.33 8.01 11.99
N HIS A 88 -4.34 7.33 11.47
CA HIS A 88 -4.91 7.58 10.15
C HIS A 88 -6.42 7.30 10.15
N ARG A 89 -7.10 7.79 9.11
CA ARG A 89 -8.53 7.57 8.87
C ARG A 89 -8.80 7.58 7.37
N LYS A 90 -9.56 6.60 6.87
CA LYS A 90 -10.10 6.62 5.50
C LYS A 90 -11.18 7.69 5.40
N ILE A 91 -11.13 8.50 4.35
CA ILE A 91 -12.13 9.53 4.06
C ILE A 91 -12.70 9.21 2.68
N ASP A 92 -14.03 9.11 2.60
CA ASP A 92 -14.72 8.98 1.34
C ASP A 92 -14.92 10.38 0.76
N ILE A 93 -14.35 10.61 -0.42
CA ILE A 93 -14.47 11.88 -1.12
C ILE A 93 -15.72 11.79 -1.99
N PRO A 94 -16.72 12.70 -1.82
CA PRO A 94 -17.88 12.74 -2.70
C PRO A 94 -17.43 12.91 -4.15
N LEU A 95 -18.03 12.15 -5.06
CA LEU A 95 -17.83 12.39 -6.49
C LEU A 95 -18.40 13.77 -6.81
N ASP A 96 -17.56 14.65 -7.33
CA ASP A 96 -18.01 15.90 -7.92
C ASP A 96 -18.53 15.58 -9.32
N ASP A 97 -19.85 15.51 -9.45
CA ASP A 97 -20.53 15.21 -10.72
C ASP A 97 -20.31 16.30 -11.78
N SER A 98 -19.66 17.43 -11.45
CA SER A 98 -19.39 18.51 -12.40
C SER A 98 -18.44 18.13 -13.55
N PHE A 99 -17.74 17.00 -13.47
CA PHE A 99 -16.84 16.51 -14.53
C PHE A 99 -17.46 15.46 -15.47
N ASN A 100 -18.71 15.06 -15.23
CA ASN A 100 -19.48 14.23 -16.16
C ASN A 100 -20.37 15.13 -17.04
N THR A 101 -19.75 15.81 -18.01
CA THR A 101 -20.47 16.58 -19.06
C THR A 101 -20.63 15.75 -20.33
#